data_AF-A0A327Z370-F1
#
_entry.id   AF-A0A327Z370-F1
#
_cell.length_a   1.000
_cell.length_b   1.000
_cell.length_c   1.000
_cell.angle_alpha   90.00
_cell.angle_beta   90.00
_cell.angle_gamma   90.00
#
_symmetry.space_group_name_H-M   'P 1'
#
loop_
_entity.id
_entity.type
_entity.pdbx_description
1 polymer ?
#
loop_
_entity_poly.entity_id
_entity_poly.type
_entity_poly.pdbx_seq_one_letter_code
_entity_poly.pdbx_strand_id
1 'polypeptide(L)'
;MLIKGTALLWLGEEQMELSEGGIVYLPKNIPHGYRITSDTADLLMIATPAGIEGMFRQAGRDVTAPRPEGFAIDPVTLAEAAEQHGQVILGPPR
;
A
#
# COMPACT_ATOMS: atom_id res chain seq x y z
N MET A 1 -9.77 5.45 -1.24
CA MET A 1 -10.17 6.81 -1.67
C MET A 1 -8.94 7.69 -1.64
N LEU A 2 -8.71 8.45 -2.71
CA LEU A 2 -7.67 9.47 -2.73
C LEU A 2 -8.27 10.80 -2.24
N ILE A 3 -7.87 11.24 -1.07
CA ILE A 3 -8.38 12.47 -0.46
C ILE A 3 -7.62 13.67 -1.04
N LYS A 4 -6.30 13.56 -1.20
CA LYS A 4 -5.42 14.57 -1.82
C LYS A 4 -4.35 13.94 -2.69
N GLY A 5 -3.90 14.69 -3.70
CA GLY A 5 -2.85 14.29 -4.63
C GLY A 5 -3.35 13.46 -5.82
N THR A 6 -2.41 12.74 -6.43
CA THR A 6 -2.62 11.89 -7.62
C THR A 6 -1.89 10.56 -7.49
N ALA A 7 -2.45 9.51 -8.10
CA ALA A 7 -1.86 8.18 -8.17
C ALA A 7 -2.12 7.48 -9.50
N LEU A 8 -1.22 6.58 -9.87
CA LEU A 8 -1.41 5.58 -10.92
C LEU A 8 -1.69 4.23 -10.26
N LEU A 9 -2.72 3.52 -10.71
CA LEU A 9 -3.13 2.23 -10.16
C LEU A 9 -3.08 1.14 -11.20
N TRP A 10 -2.83 -0.08 -10.73
CA TRP A 10 -2.91 -1.30 -11.47
C TRP A 10 -3.90 -2.25 -10.78
N LEU A 11 -4.80 -2.83 -11.56
CA LEU A 11 -5.76 -3.85 -11.12
C LEU A 11 -5.85 -4.94 -12.19
N GLY A 12 -5.21 -6.08 -11.94
CA GLY A 12 -5.03 -7.11 -12.96
C GLY A 12 -4.25 -6.56 -14.15
N GLU A 13 -4.91 -6.50 -15.31
CA GLU A 13 -4.33 -5.96 -16.55
C GLU A 13 -4.72 -4.48 -16.79
N GLU A 14 -5.60 -3.92 -15.96
CA GLU A 14 -6.05 -2.55 -16.10
C GLU A 14 -5.09 -1.58 -15.40
N GLN A 15 -4.88 -0.43 -16.05
CA GLN A 15 -4.14 0.70 -15.51
C GLN A 15 -5.03 1.95 -15.55
N MET A 16 -5.07 2.69 -14.45
CA MET A 16 -5.90 3.89 -14.35
C MET A 16 -5.25 4.99 -13.51
N GLU A 17 -5.52 6.24 -13.86
CA GLU A 17 -5.18 7.40 -13.05
C GLU A 17 -6.27 7.66 -12.02
N LEU A 18 -5.87 8.08 -10.82
CA LEU A 18 -6.77 8.48 -9.75
C LEU A 18 -6.36 9.86 -9.26
N SER A 19 -7.34 10.76 -9.22
CA SER A 19 -7.22 12.12 -8.70
C SER A 19 -8.07 12.29 -7.43
N GLU A 20 -7.97 13.45 -6.79
CA GLU A 20 -8.68 13.78 -5.56
C GLU A 20 -10.19 13.49 -5.65
N GLY A 21 -10.74 12.88 -4.61
CA GLY A 21 -12.12 12.39 -4.58
C GLY A 21 -12.32 11.03 -5.23
N GLY A 22 -11.33 10.52 -5.98
CA GLY A 22 -11.39 9.22 -6.64
C GLY A 22 -11.48 8.05 -5.65
N ILE A 23 -12.32 7.07 -6.00
CA ILE A 23 -12.51 5.83 -5.24
C ILE A 23 -12.27 4.65 -6.18
N VAL A 24 -11.50 3.68 -5.69
CA VAL A 24 -11.23 2.42 -6.37
C VAL A 24 -11.60 1.26 -5.44
N TYR A 25 -12.07 0.16 -6.01
CA TYR A 25 -12.28 -1.10 -5.31
C TYR A 25 -11.24 -2.12 -5.79
N LEU A 26 -10.49 -2.69 -4.84
CA LEU A 26 -9.42 -3.65 -5.10
C LEU A 26 -9.82 -5.02 -4.54
N PRO A 27 -10.44 -5.89 -5.35
CA PRO A 27 -10.94 -7.17 -4.89
C PRO A 27 -9.81 -8.14 -4.49
N LYS A 28 -10.13 -9.06 -3.58
CA LYS A 28 -9.24 -10.16 -3.20
C LYS A 28 -8.88 -11.02 -4.41
N ASN A 29 -7.69 -11.61 -4.37
CA ASN A 29 -7.18 -12.56 -5.37
C ASN A 29 -6.99 -11.96 -6.79
N ILE A 30 -7.04 -10.64 -6.93
CA ILE A 30 -6.63 -9.94 -8.14
C ILE A 30 -5.38 -9.12 -7.81
N PRO A 31 -4.25 -9.31 -8.52
CA PRO A 31 -3.06 -8.48 -8.34
C PRO A 31 -3.40 -7.00 -8.46
N HIS A 32 -2.96 -6.20 -7.50
CA HIS A 32 -3.16 -4.76 -7.56
C HIS A 32 -2.04 -4.00 -6.84
N GLY A 33 -1.88 -2.75 -7.22
CA GLY A 33 -0.90 -1.85 -6.64
C GLY A 33 -1.15 -0.41 -7.06
N TYR A 34 -0.44 0.53 -6.43
CA TYR A 34 -0.48 1.93 -6.82
C TYR A 34 0.88 2.60 -6.66
N ARG A 35 1.08 3.66 -7.43
CA ARG A 35 2.22 4.57 -7.33
C ARG A 35 1.68 5.97 -7.17
N ILE A 36 2.07 6.64 -6.09
CA ILE A 36 1.78 8.07 -5.92
C ILE A 36 2.55 8.84 -6.99
N THR A 37 1.85 9.69 -7.74
CA THR A 37 2.40 10.49 -8.85
C THR A 37 2.49 11.99 -8.52
N SER A 38 2.15 12.35 -7.28
CA SER A 38 2.32 13.68 -6.67
C SER A 38 3.42 13.62 -5.60
N ASP A 39 3.89 14.78 -5.10
CA ASP A 39 4.92 14.81 -4.06
C ASP A 39 4.43 14.16 -2.75
N THR A 40 3.15 14.34 -2.42
CA THR A 40 2.47 13.75 -1.26
C THR A 40 1.03 13.42 -1.61
N ALA A 41 0.47 12.40 -0.97
CA ALA A 41 -0.94 12.04 -1.11
C ALA A 41 -1.56 11.65 0.23
N ASP A 42 -2.85 11.98 0.40
CA ASP A 42 -3.66 11.53 1.52
C ASP A 42 -4.60 10.41 1.03
N LEU A 43 -4.48 9.23 1.63
CA LEU A 43 -5.23 8.03 1.25
C LEU A 43 -6.07 7.53 2.40
N LEU A 44 -7.35 7.22 2.13
CA LEU A 44 -8.16 6.41 3.03
C LEU A 44 -8.30 5.00 2.43
N MET A 45 -7.80 4.02 3.17
CA MET A 45 -7.91 2.59 2.86
C MET A 45 -8.90 1.93 3.80
N ILE A 46 -9.81 1.12 3.24
CA ILE A 46 -10.71 0.26 3.99
C ILE A 46 -10.42 -1.18 3.54
N ALA A 47 -10.04 -2.04 4.49
CA ALA A 47 -9.70 -3.43 4.23
C ALA A 47 -10.71 -4.35 4.93
N THR A 48 -11.30 -5.27 4.19
CA THR A 48 -12.30 -6.21 4.71
C THR A 48 -12.01 -7.65 4.25
N PRO A 49 -11.95 -8.63 5.17
CA PRO A 49 -11.91 -8.47 6.62
C PRO A 49 -10.65 -7.71 7.06
N ALA A 50 -10.62 -7.30 8.33
CA ALA A 50 -9.44 -6.68 8.94
C ALA A 50 -8.23 -7.65 8.98
N GLY A 51 -7.05 -7.14 9.31
CA GLY A 51 -5.82 -7.92 9.53
C GLY A 51 -4.58 -7.31 8.87
N ILE A 52 -4.73 -6.67 7.70
CA ILE A 52 -3.60 -6.08 6.96
C ILE A 52 -2.85 -4.99 7.75
N GLU A 53 -3.51 -4.36 8.71
CA GLU A 53 -2.88 -3.43 9.64
C GLU A 53 -1.74 -4.06 10.47
N GLY A 54 -1.79 -5.38 10.69
CA GLY A 54 -0.70 -6.13 11.33
C GLY A 54 0.59 -6.07 10.51
N MET A 55 0.48 -6.17 9.18
CA MET A 55 1.62 -6.06 8.26
C MET A 55 2.30 -4.70 8.39
N PHE A 56 1.54 -3.61 8.43
CA PHE A 56 2.11 -2.26 8.57
C PHE A 56 2.84 -2.06 9.90
N ARG A 57 2.31 -2.62 11.00
CA ARG A 57 2.96 -2.51 12.31
C ARG A 57 4.27 -3.31 12.38
N GLN A 58 4.30 -4.48 11.75
CA GLN A 58 5.45 -5.39 11.78
C GLN A 58 6.57 -4.96 10.82
N ALA A 59 6.23 -4.59 9.59
CA ALA A 59 7.20 -4.15 8.58
C ALA A 59 7.61 -2.68 8.72
N GLY A 60 6.78 -1.87 9.38
CA GLY A 60 6.97 -0.44 9.55
C GLY A 60 7.79 -0.08 10.79
N ARG A 61 7.50 1.11 11.31
CA ARG A 61 8.08 1.61 12.56
C ARG A 61 7.00 2.28 13.40
N ASP A 62 7.28 2.44 14.69
CA ASP A 62 6.51 3.36 15.52
C ASP A 62 6.73 4.80 15.03
N VAL A 63 5.64 5.46 14.63
CA VAL A 63 5.66 6.84 14.15
C VAL A 63 5.77 7.87 15.28
N THR A 64 5.50 7.46 16.53
CA THR A 64 5.65 8.31 17.72
C THR A 64 7.11 8.45 18.16
N ALA A 65 7.97 7.51 17.75
CA ALA A 65 9.41 7.59 17.90
C ALA A 65 10.05 8.42 16.76
N PRO A 66 11.19 9.08 17.01
CA PRO A 66 11.99 9.70 15.96
C PRO A 66 12.29 8.71 14.83
N ARG A 67 12.20 9.17 13.57
CA ARG A 67 12.58 8.33 12.42
C ARG A 67 14.08 8.03 12.51
N PRO A 68 14.51 6.75 12.50
CA PRO A 68 15.93 6.43 12.46
C PRO A 68 16.61 7.01 11.22
N GLU A 69 17.87 7.41 11.36
CA GLU A 69 18.68 7.83 10.22
C GLU A 69 18.80 6.67 9.22
N GLY A 70 18.65 6.98 7.93
CA GLY A 70 18.73 5.96 6.87
C GLY A 70 17.59 4.93 6.88
N PHE A 71 16.51 5.15 7.64
CA PHE A 71 15.40 4.19 7.71
C PHE A 71 14.84 3.86 6.32
N ALA A 72 14.93 2.58 5.97
CA ALA A 72 14.30 1.94 4.83
C ALA A 72 13.45 0.77 5.33
N ILE A 73 12.43 0.40 4.57
CA ILE A 73 11.68 -0.83 4.81
C ILE A 73 12.57 -2.00 4.39
N ASP A 74 12.86 -2.90 5.32
CA ASP A 74 13.61 -4.11 5.03
C ASP A 74 12.76 -5.09 4.19
N PRO A 75 13.19 -5.46 2.97
CA PRO A 75 12.39 -6.32 2.10
C PRO A 75 12.09 -7.71 2.69
N VAL A 76 12.99 -8.26 3.50
CA VAL A 76 12.80 -9.58 4.14
C VAL A 76 11.70 -9.48 5.20
N THR A 77 11.83 -8.53 6.12
CA THR A 77 10.82 -8.27 7.16
C THR A 77 9.46 -7.94 6.54
N LEU A 78 9.43 -7.16 5.45
CA LEU A 78 8.19 -6.86 4.73
C LEU A 78 7.54 -8.12 4.14
N ALA A 79 8.32 -9.01 3.52
CA ALA A 79 7.82 -10.25 2.94
C ALA A 79 7.27 -11.20 4.02
N GLU A 80 7.98 -11.36 5.13
CA GLU A 80 7.52 -12.17 6.27
C GLU A 80 6.23 -11.62 6.88
N ALA A 81 6.15 -10.30 7.09
CA ALA A 81 4.94 -9.65 7.58
C ALA A 81 3.78 -9.82 6.59
N ALA A 82 4.04 -9.66 5.29
CA ALA A 82 3.02 -9.85 4.26
C ALA A 82 2.42 -11.26 4.33
N GLU A 83 3.27 -12.29 4.35
CA GLU A 83 2.83 -13.69 4.44
C GLU A 83 1.99 -13.96 5.70
N GLN A 84 2.47 -13.51 6.86
CA GLN A 84 1.79 -13.71 8.15
C GLN A 84 0.40 -13.05 8.21
N HIS A 85 0.20 -11.96 7.47
CA HIS A 85 -1.07 -11.22 7.41
C HIS A 85 -1.84 -11.48 6.10
N GLY A 86 -1.57 -12.61 5.44
CA GLY A 86 -2.35 -13.12 4.31
C GLY A 86 -2.19 -12.34 3.00
N GLN A 87 -1.08 -11.63 2.84
CA GLN A 87 -0.72 -10.90 1.62
C GLN A 87 0.32 -11.69 0.82
N VAL A 88 0.32 -11.49 -0.50
CA VAL A 88 1.33 -12.04 -1.42
C VAL A 88 1.94 -10.88 -2.20
N ILE A 89 3.25 -10.69 -2.06
CA ILE A 89 3.99 -9.65 -2.78
C ILE A 89 4.44 -10.20 -4.13
N LEU A 90 3.99 -9.57 -5.22
CA LEU A 90 4.27 -10.02 -6.59
C LEU A 90 5.42 -9.26 -7.26
N GLY A 91 5.98 -8.25 -6.60
CA GLY A 91 6.95 -7.32 -7.18
C GLY A 91 6.27 -6.12 -7.88
N PRO A 92 7.02 -5.35 -8.69
CA PRO A 92 6.48 -4.18 -9.36
C PRO A 92 5.36 -4.53 -10.36
N PRO A 93 4.37 -3.65 -10.55
CA PRO A 93 3.38 -3.79 -11.61
C PRO A 93 4.07 -3.90 -12.99
N ARG A 94 3.50 -4.70 -13.89
CA ARG A 94 3.96 -4.82 -15.28
C ARG A 94 3.46 -3.66 -16.14
#